data_AF-A0A090RCC3-F1
#
_entry.id   AF-A0A090RCC3-F1
#
_cell.length_a   1.000
_cell.length_b   1.000
_cell.length_c   1.000
_cell.angle_alpha   90.00
_cell.angle_beta   90.00
_cell.angle_gamma   90.00
#
_symmetry.space_group_name_H-M   'P 1'
#
loop_
_entity.id
_entity.type
_entity.pdbx_description
1 polymer ?
#
loop_
_entity_poly.entity_id
_entity_poly.type
_entity_poly.pdbx_seq_one_letter_code
_entity_poly.pdbx_strand_id
1 'polypeptide(L)'
;MPKLTSVIASIPHAVISGIFTVICVVIAMNGFRVVQNINLSERNMLVIGLPIMLSLGAVLMPRELVYALPELVGYLVNSGIAIGALAAVILNFVLPEDAQPEVTETTENSVTTDNATIAEVK
;
A
#
# COMPACT_ATOMS: atom_id res chain seq x y z
N MET A 1 37.26 14.58 0.66
CA MET A 1 36.69 13.33 1.21
C MET A 1 35.31 13.64 1.78
N PRO A 2 34.22 13.17 1.16
CA PRO A 2 32.88 13.37 1.71
C PRO A 2 32.72 12.50 2.97
N LYS A 3 32.97 13.08 4.14
CA LYS A 3 32.94 12.37 5.43
C LYS A 3 31.55 11.79 5.75
N LEU A 4 30.49 12.39 5.23
CA LEU A 4 29.10 11.94 5.39
C LEU A 4 28.82 10.61 4.67
N THR A 5 29.27 10.45 3.42
CA THR A 5 29.07 9.22 2.65
C THR A 5 29.75 8.02 3.30
N SER A 6 30.90 8.23 3.94
CA SER A 6 31.64 7.16 4.64
C SER A 6 30.92 6.65 5.89
N VAL A 7 30.17 7.51 6.59
CA VAL A 7 29.36 7.12 7.75
C VAL A 7 28.12 6.35 7.31
N ILE A 8 27.45 6.81 6.26
CA ILE A 8 26.24 6.15 5.71
C ILE A 8 26.59 4.78 5.10
N ALA A 9 27.74 4.65 4.42
CA ALA A 9 28.23 3.39 3.86
C ALA A 9 28.67 2.37 4.92
N SER A 10 28.84 2.78 6.19
CA SER A 10 29.16 1.89 7.29
C SER A 10 27.94 1.13 7.83
N ILE A 11 26.72 1.45 7.36
CA ILE A 11 25.49 0.78 7.78
C ILE A 11 25.43 -0.61 7.10
N PRO A 12 25.36 -1.72 7.86
CA PRO A 12 25.27 -3.06 7.29
C PRO A 12 23.98 -3.25 6.48
N HIS A 13 24.08 -3.95 5.34
CA HIS A 13 22.92 -4.28 4.50
C HIS A 13 21.78 -4.97 5.26
N ALA A 14 22.10 -5.77 6.29
CA ALA A 14 21.12 -6.46 7.12
C ALA A 14 20.16 -5.50 7.85
N VAL A 15 20.63 -4.31 8.25
CA VAL A 15 19.80 -3.30 8.93
C VAL A 15 18.84 -2.64 7.93
N ILE A 16 19.32 -2.39 6.71
CA ILE A 16 18.54 -1.76 5.64
C ILE A 16 17.35 -2.63 5.26
N SER A 17 17.53 -3.94 5.10
CA SER A 17 16.41 -4.87 4.85
C SER A 17 15.45 -4.98 6.04
N GLY A 18 15.96 -4.85 7.27
CA GLY A 18 15.15 -4.87 8.49
C GLY A 18 14.19 -3.68 8.54
N ILE A 19 14.72 -2.47 8.46
CA ILE A 19 13.91 -1.24 8.46
C ILE A 19 12.99 -1.17 7.24
N PHE A 20 13.44 -1.63 6.07
CA PHE A 20 12.63 -1.67 4.86
C PHE A 20 11.38 -2.55 5.03
N THR A 21 11.53 -3.72 5.66
CA THR A 21 10.39 -4.61 5.94
C THR A 21 9.40 -3.93 6.89
N VAL A 22 9.87 -3.28 7.96
CA VAL A 22 9.01 -2.55 8.90
C VAL A 22 8.20 -1.46 8.19
N ILE A 23 8.88 -0.64 7.36
CA ILE A 23 8.22 0.42 6.59
C ILE A 23 7.22 -0.17 5.59
N CYS A 24 7.57 -1.26 4.91
CA CYS A 24 6.68 -1.95 3.98
C CYS A 24 5.39 -2.45 4.67
N VAL A 25 5.51 -3.03 5.87
CA VAL A 25 4.36 -3.48 6.67
C VAL A 25 3.51 -2.30 7.11
N VAL A 26 4.11 -1.22 7.61
CA VAL A 26 3.38 -0.01 8.04
C VAL A 26 2.61 0.61 6.87
N ILE A 27 3.22 0.70 5.68
CA ILE A 27 2.55 1.21 4.47
C ILE A 27 1.38 0.29 4.09
N ALA A 28 1.58 -1.03 4.11
CA ALA A 28 0.53 -1.99 3.79
C ALA A 28 -0.65 -1.91 4.79
N MET A 29 -0.37 -1.83 6.09
CA MET A 29 -1.40 -1.68 7.12
C MET A 29 -2.15 -0.36 7.00
N ASN A 30 -1.46 0.75 6.74
CA ASN A 30 -2.09 2.05 6.52
C ASN A 30 -2.99 2.02 5.28
N GLY A 31 -2.54 1.39 4.19
CA GLY A 31 -3.37 1.17 3.00
C GLY A 31 -4.65 0.39 3.32
N PHE A 32 -4.55 -0.67 4.14
CA PHE A 32 -5.72 -1.45 4.55
C PHE A 32 -6.66 -0.67 5.47
N ARG A 33 -6.14 0.13 6.41
CA ARG A 33 -6.95 0.98 7.30
C ARG A 33 -7.83 1.98 6.54
N VAL A 34 -7.29 2.59 5.48
CA VAL A 34 -8.06 3.52 4.63
C VAL A 34 -9.27 2.83 4.00
N VAL A 35 -9.10 1.58 3.57
CA VAL A 35 -10.17 0.75 2.99
C VAL A 35 -11.16 0.23 4.05
N GLN A 36 -10.72 0.02 5.29
CA GLN A 36 -11.63 -0.41 6.36
C GLN A 36 -12.55 0.70 6.87
N ASN A 37 -12.16 1.97 6.69
CA ASN A 37 -12.95 3.11 7.15
C ASN A 37 -14.12 3.47 6.21
N ILE A 38 -14.34 2.71 5.12
CA ILE A 38 -15.46 2.91 4.20
C ILE A 38 -16.52 1.82 4.36
N ASN A 39 -17.79 2.17 4.14
CA ASN A 39 -18.88 1.18 4.10
C ASN A 39 -18.65 0.17 2.96
N LEU A 40 -18.47 -1.11 3.32
CA LEU A 40 -18.26 -2.22 2.39
C LEU A 40 -19.58 -2.67 1.76
N SER A 41 -20.10 -1.85 0.83
CA SER A 41 -21.17 -2.26 -0.08
C SER A 41 -20.62 -3.18 -1.17
N GLU A 42 -21.48 -3.98 -1.82
CA GLU A 42 -21.09 -4.90 -2.91
C GLU A 42 -20.25 -4.21 -3.99
N ARG A 43 -20.56 -2.94 -4.28
CA ARG A 43 -19.85 -2.12 -5.27
C ARG A 43 -18.44 -1.73 -4.80
N ASN A 44 -18.31 -1.20 -3.59
CA ASN A 44 -17.03 -0.79 -3.02
C ASN A 44 -16.10 -1.99 -2.86
N MET A 45 -16.66 -3.14 -2.48
CA MET A 45 -15.91 -4.40 -2.39
C MET A 45 -15.37 -4.84 -3.76
N LEU A 46 -16.11 -4.61 -4.85
CA LEU A 46 -15.67 -4.92 -6.22
C LEU A 46 -14.57 -3.94 -6.69
N VAL A 47 -14.75 -2.64 -6.45
CA VAL A 47 -13.75 -1.60 -6.79
C VAL A 47 -12.43 -1.78 -6.03
N ILE A 48 -12.45 -2.41 -4.85
CA ILE A 48 -11.23 -2.68 -4.07
C ILE A 48 -10.66 -4.06 -4.37
N GLY A 49 -11.50 -5.10 -4.40
CA GLY A 49 -11.07 -6.49 -4.52
C GLY A 49 -10.56 -6.83 -5.92
N LEU A 50 -11.23 -6.34 -6.97
CA LEU A 50 -10.88 -6.68 -8.35
C LEU A 50 -9.51 -6.14 -8.76
N PRO A 51 -9.15 -4.88 -8.47
CA PRO A 51 -7.84 -4.35 -8.83
C PRO A 51 -6.69 -4.95 -8.02
N ILE A 52 -6.93 -5.33 -6.75
CA ILE A 52 -5.95 -6.08 -5.95
C ILE A 52 -5.68 -7.43 -6.62
N MET A 53 -6.73 -8.15 -7.03
CA MET A 53 -6.60 -9.43 -7.72
C MET A 53 -5.84 -9.27 -9.05
N LEU A 54 -6.18 -8.24 -9.84
CA LEU A 54 -5.52 -7.94 -11.11
C LEU A 54 -4.04 -7.56 -10.93
N SER A 55 -3.72 -6.76 -9.90
CA SER A 55 -2.34 -6.39 -9.56
C SER A 55 -1.48 -7.61 -9.26
N LEU A 56 -1.99 -8.53 -8.44
CA LEU A 56 -1.31 -9.80 -8.17
C LEU A 56 -1.13 -10.62 -9.45
N GLY A 57 -2.17 -10.71 -10.28
CA GLY A 57 -2.11 -11.40 -11.57
C GLY A 57 -1.04 -10.84 -12.51
N ALA A 58 -0.86 -9.52 -12.54
CA ALA A 58 0.16 -8.87 -13.34
C ALA A 58 1.58 -9.11 -12.80
N VAL A 59 1.77 -9.13 -11.48
CA VAL A 59 3.07 -9.43 -10.85
C VAL A 59 3.51 -10.87 -11.10
N LEU A 60 2.56 -11.80 -11.18
CA LEU A 60 2.80 -13.22 -11.47
C LEU A 60 3.01 -13.50 -12.97
N MET A 61 2.83 -12.50 -13.84
CA MET A 61 2.89 -12.70 -15.28
C MET A 61 4.36 -12.81 -15.76
N PRO A 62 4.69 -13.82 -16.57
CA PRO A 62 6.03 -13.95 -17.13
C PRO A 62 6.36 -12.83 -18.13
N ARG A 63 7.62 -12.38 -18.13
CA ARG A 63 8.07 -11.25 -18.97
C ARG A 63 7.93 -11.54 -20.46
N GLU A 64 7.95 -12.80 -20.86
CA GLU A 64 7.80 -13.21 -22.27
C GLU A 64 6.45 -12.79 -22.86
N LEU A 65 5.39 -12.73 -22.05
CA LEU A 65 4.08 -12.25 -22.48
C LEU A 65 4.05 -10.73 -22.60
N VAL A 66 4.81 -10.01 -21.75
CA VAL A 66 4.87 -8.54 -21.73
C VAL A 66 5.64 -7.97 -22.92
N TYR A 67 6.64 -8.69 -23.44
CA TYR A 67 7.40 -8.31 -24.64
C TYR A 67 6.59 -8.38 -25.94
N ALA A 68 5.46 -9.10 -25.95
CA ALA A 68 4.55 -9.13 -27.10
C ALA A 68 3.60 -7.92 -27.16
N LEU A 69 3.55 -7.09 -26.11
CA LEU A 69 2.72 -5.89 -26.04
C LEU A 69 3.52 -4.63 -26.40
N PRO A 70 2.84 -3.58 -26.92
CA PRO A 70 3.46 -2.29 -27.19
C PRO A 70 4.17 -1.74 -25.95
N GLU A 71 5.32 -1.10 -26.17
CA GLU A 71 6.29 -0.68 -25.16
C GLU A 71 5.63 0.00 -23.94
N LEU A 72 4.66 0.90 -24.19
CA LEU A 72 3.95 1.64 -23.14
C LEU A 72 3.07 0.75 -22.24
N VAL A 73 2.36 -0.23 -22.82
CA VAL A 73 1.56 -1.19 -22.05
C VAL A 73 2.47 -2.17 -21.32
N GLY A 74 3.58 -2.56 -21.94
CA GLY A 74 4.60 -3.40 -21.33
C GLY A 74 5.20 -2.77 -20.06
N TYR A 75 5.48 -1.47 -20.08
CA TYR A 75 5.95 -0.72 -18.90
C TYR A 75 4.93 -0.70 -17.75
N LEU A 76 3.64 -0.51 -18.05
CA LEU A 76 2.59 -0.50 -17.03
C LEU A 76 2.37 -1.88 -16.41
N VAL A 77 2.38 -2.94 -17.23
CA VAL A 77 2.21 -4.33 -16.75
C VAL A 77 3.44 -4.80 -15.96
N ASN A 78 4.64 -4.28 -16.26
CA ASN A 78 5.85 -4.55 -15.46
C ASN A 78 5.72 -4.01 -14.01
N SER A 79 4.87 -3.00 -13.80
CA SER A 79 4.59 -2.41 -12.50
C SER A 79 3.22 -2.84 -11.98
N GLY A 80 3.20 -3.90 -11.16
CA GLY A 80 1.97 -4.43 -10.55
C GLY A 80 1.12 -3.36 -9.83
N ILE A 81 1.77 -2.38 -9.20
CA ILE A 81 1.09 -1.28 -8.50
C ILE A 81 0.39 -0.36 -9.50
N ALA A 82 1.05 -0.03 -10.63
CA ALA A 82 0.50 0.87 -11.64
C ALA A 82 -0.75 0.27 -12.32
N ILE A 83 -0.69 -0.99 -12.71
CA ILE A 83 -1.84 -1.67 -13.34
C ILE A 83 -3.00 -1.85 -12.36
N GLY A 84 -2.73 -2.13 -11.09
CA GLY A 84 -3.75 -2.19 -10.04
C GLY A 84 -4.43 -0.84 -9.82
N ALA A 85 -3.66 0.24 -9.68
CA ALA A 85 -4.21 1.59 -9.51
C ALA A 85 -5.02 2.03 -10.74
N LEU A 86 -4.51 1.78 -11.94
CA LEU A 86 -5.21 2.10 -13.18
C LEU A 86 -6.53 1.34 -13.29
N ALA A 87 -6.52 0.04 -12.97
CA ALA A 87 -7.74 -0.77 -12.97
C ALA A 87 -8.76 -0.30 -11.93
N ALA A 88 -8.32 0.12 -10.74
CA ALA A 88 -9.21 0.68 -9.72
C ALA A 88 -9.89 1.97 -10.22
N VAL A 89 -9.13 2.88 -10.83
CA VAL A 89 -9.68 4.13 -11.39
C VAL A 89 -10.66 3.86 -12.52
N ILE A 90 -10.30 2.96 -13.44
CA ILE A 90 -11.19 2.58 -14.56
C ILE A 90 -12.47 1.96 -14.05
N LEU A 91 -12.38 1.04 -13.09
CA LEU A 91 -13.53 0.35 -12.54
C LEU A 91 -14.43 1.27 -11.72
N ASN A 92 -13.85 2.21 -10.98
CA ASN A 92 -14.59 3.27 -10.29
C ASN A 92 -15.40 4.14 -11.27
N PHE A 93 -14.89 4.37 -12.49
CA PHE A 93 -15.58 5.16 -13.51
C PHE A 93 -16.65 4.35 -14.27
N VAL A 94 -16.40 3.07 -14.52
CA VAL A 94 -17.32 2.18 -15.24
C VAL A 94 -18.54 1.81 -14.39
N LEU A 95 -18.41 1.82 -13.06
CA LEU A 95 -19.51 1.59 -12.11
C LEU A 95 -20.15 2.96 -11.76
N PRO A 96 -21.29 3.36 -12.35
CA PRO A 96 -21.92 4.68 -12.14
C PRO A 96 -22.52 4.81 -10.73
N GLU A 97 -22.08 5.80 -9.95
CA GLU A 97 -22.44 6.02 -8.54
C GLU A 97 -23.95 6.24 -8.36
N ASP A 98 -24.64 5.29 -7.71
CA ASP A 98 -25.94 5.59 -7.13
C ASP A 98 -25.68 6.27 -5.79
N ALA A 99 -25.94 7.57 -5.75
CA ALA A 99 -25.65 8.45 -4.64
C ALA A 99 -26.09 7.83 -3.30
N GLN A 100 -25.15 7.45 -2.46
CA GLN A 100 -25.33 7.40 -1.01
C GLN A 100 -24.07 7.93 -0.33
N PRO A 101 -24.20 8.96 0.52
CA PRO A 101 -23.08 9.60 1.20
C PRO A 101 -22.71 8.79 2.44
N GLU A 102 -21.43 8.60 2.72
CA GLU A 102 -21.00 8.58 4.12
C GLU A 102 -19.48 8.76 4.25
N VAL A 103 -19.12 10.00 4.57
CA VAL A 103 -17.93 10.30 5.37
C VAL A 103 -18.31 9.99 6.81
N THR A 104 -17.64 9.01 7.41
CA THR A 104 -17.59 8.89 8.88
C THR A 104 -16.12 8.91 9.29
N GLU A 105 -15.71 10.09 9.74
CA GLU A 105 -14.50 10.27 10.56
C GLU A 105 -14.62 9.37 11.79
N THR A 106 -13.69 8.43 11.97
CA THR A 106 -13.43 7.86 13.29
C THR A 106 -11.99 8.17 13.66
N THR A 107 -11.88 9.11 14.60
CA THR A 107 -10.69 9.34 15.41
C THR A 107 -10.35 8.04 16.13
N GLU A 108 -9.15 7.50 15.91
CA GLU A 108 -8.59 6.49 16.82
C GLU A 108 -7.09 6.72 17.05
N ASN A 109 -6.82 7.68 17.95
CA ASN A 109 -5.63 7.64 18.80
C ASN A 109 -5.72 6.40 19.69
N SER A 110 -4.96 5.34 19.41
CA SER A 110 -4.45 4.44 20.44
C SER A 110 -3.35 3.50 19.90
N VAL A 111 -2.08 3.92 20.00
CA VAL A 111 -0.98 3.03 20.41
C VAL A 111 0.06 3.88 21.15
N THR A 112 -0.08 4.00 22.47
CA THR A 112 1.03 3.97 23.44
C THR A 112 0.39 3.75 24.80
N THR A 113 0.21 2.49 25.17
CA THR A 113 0.03 2.10 26.57
C THR A 113 1.39 1.65 27.10
N ASP A 114 1.65 2.05 28.34
CA ASP A 114 2.70 1.60 29.27
C ASP A 114 4.14 1.98 29.00
N ASN A 115 4.59 3.09 29.63
CA ASN A 115 5.62 3.05 30.70
C ASN A 115 6.01 4.45 31.25
N ALA A 116 5.29 4.90 32.30
CA ALA A 116 5.80 5.91 33.25
C ALA A 116 5.11 5.83 34.63
N THR A 117 4.93 4.63 35.18
CA THR A 117 4.81 4.46 36.63
C THR A 117 6.22 4.49 37.23
N ILE A 118 6.75 5.71 37.43
CA ILE A 118 7.93 5.96 38.25
C ILE A 118 7.44 6.49 39.60
N ALA A 119 7.55 5.61 40.60
CA ALA A 119 7.93 5.94 41.98
C ALA A 119 7.14 7.05 42.71
N GLU A 120 5.92 6.72 43.15
CA GLU A 120 5.50 7.11 44.50
C GLU A 120 5.94 5.98 45.45
N VAL A 121 7.12 6.13 46.05
CA VAL A 121 7.52 5.36 47.23
C VAL A 121 7.96 6.36 48.29
N LYS A 122 6.99 6.73 49.11
CA LYS A 122 7.17 7.04 50.52
C LYS A 122 6.98 5.75 51.30
#